data_AF-A0A9D5W5J8-F1
#
_entry.id   AF-A0A9D5W5J8-F1
#
_cell.length_a   1.000
_cell.length_b   1.000
_cell.length_c   1.000
_cell.angle_alpha   90.00
_cell.angle_beta   90.00
_cell.angle_gamma   90.00
#
_symmetry.space_group_name_H-M   'P 1'
#
loop_
_entity.id
_entity.type
_entity.pdbx_description
1 polymer ?
#
loop_
_entity_poly.entity_id
_entity_poly.type
_entity_poly.pdbx_seq_one_letter_code
_entity_poly.pdbx_strand_id
1 'polypeptide(L)'
;MPEKPGSAFTAWLGPGLGDLLCIQQERVVANDNTIRHKRKRMQIQHDKHRFRYVEATVRVHEYPDQSLAIFHGPRRLAHYDATGALQDKKTKSA
;
A
#
# COMPACT_ATOMS: atom_id res chain seq x y z
N MET A 1 -13.14 -42.74 -16.84
CA MET A 1 -12.56 -41.68 -17.69
C MET A 1 -11.31 -41.17 -16.99
N PRO A 2 -10.11 -41.19 -17.61
CA PRO A 2 -8.92 -40.69 -16.94
C PRO A 2 -8.90 -39.15 -16.97
N GLU A 3 -8.37 -38.55 -15.91
CA GLU A 3 -8.07 -37.13 -15.82
C GLU A 3 -7.00 -36.75 -16.86
N LYS A 4 -7.28 -35.76 -17.71
CA LYS A 4 -6.28 -35.29 -18.68
C LYS A 4 -5.22 -34.48 -17.94
N PRO A 5 -3.91 -34.76 -18.12
CA PRO A 5 -2.86 -33.93 -17.56
C PRO A 5 -2.85 -32.58 -18.27
N GLY A 6 -3.42 -31.57 -17.63
CA GLY A 6 -3.45 -30.20 -18.12
C GLY A 6 -3.96 -29.25 -17.03
N SER A 7 -3.28 -28.12 -16.84
CA SER A 7 -3.75 -27.08 -15.93
C SER A 7 -4.87 -26.27 -16.61
N ALA A 8 -6.00 -26.09 -15.93
CA ALA A 8 -7.10 -25.24 -16.38
C ALA A 8 -6.88 -23.75 -16.09
N PHE A 9 -5.75 -23.39 -15.46
CA PHE A 9 -5.43 -22.01 -15.09
C PHE A 9 -4.59 -21.34 -16.18
N THR A 10 -4.95 -20.12 -16.55
CA THR A 10 -4.14 -19.25 -17.41
C THR A 10 -3.37 -18.22 -16.59
N ALA A 11 -2.19 -17.83 -17.06
CA ALA A 11 -1.40 -16.79 -16.40
C ALA A 11 -2.12 -15.44 -16.50
N TRP A 12 -2.14 -14.68 -15.40
CA TRP A 12 -2.68 -13.33 -15.39
C TRP A 12 -1.73 -12.36 -16.10
N LEU A 13 -2.21 -11.68 -17.14
CA LEU A 13 -1.43 -10.73 -17.94
C LEU A 13 -1.76 -9.26 -17.62
N GLY A 14 -2.72 -9.01 -16.72
CA GLY A 14 -3.14 -7.66 -16.36
C GLY A 14 -2.20 -7.00 -15.34
N PRO A 15 -2.26 -5.66 -15.19
CA PRO A 15 -1.40 -4.93 -14.27
C PRO A 15 -1.78 -5.18 -12.81
N GLY A 16 -0.77 -5.21 -11.94
CA GLY A 16 -0.90 -4.90 -10.51
C GLY A 16 -1.95 -5.69 -9.71
N LEU A 17 -1.97 -7.02 -9.80
CA LEU A 17 -2.93 -7.85 -9.03
C LEU A 17 -2.88 -7.57 -7.53
N GLY A 18 -1.70 -7.22 -6.99
CA GLY A 18 -1.55 -6.83 -5.59
C GLY A 18 -2.38 -5.61 -5.21
N ASP A 19 -2.49 -4.60 -6.06
CA ASP A 19 -3.30 -3.41 -5.80
C ASP A 19 -4.81 -3.70 -5.90
N LEU A 20 -5.20 -4.66 -6.74
CA LEU A 20 -6.58 -5.14 -6.90
C LEU A 20 -7.04 -6.01 -5.72
N LEU A 21 -6.17 -6.89 -5.22
CA LEU A 21 -6.49 -7.85 -4.16
C LEU A 21 -6.07 -7.38 -2.76
N CYS A 22 -5.61 -6.14 -2.61
CA CYS A 22 -5.26 -5.59 -1.30
C CYS A 22 -6.51 -5.22 -0.50
N ILE A 23 -6.37 -5.24 0.82
CA ILE A 23 -7.37 -4.69 1.72
C ILE A 23 -7.17 -3.18 1.78
N GLN A 24 -8.21 -2.42 1.42
CA GLN A 24 -8.20 -0.97 1.50
C GLN A 24 -8.95 -0.50 2.74
N GLN A 25 -8.30 0.31 3.59
CA GLN A 25 -8.94 0.89 4.78
C GLN A 25 -8.67 2.39 4.86
N GLU A 26 -9.72 3.17 5.10
CA GLU A 26 -9.59 4.61 5.30
C GLU A 26 -9.21 4.94 6.74
N ARG A 27 -8.24 5.85 6.89
CA ARG A 27 -7.72 6.30 8.18
C ARG A 27 -7.52 7.81 8.15
N VAL A 28 -7.63 8.43 9.32
CA VAL A 28 -7.31 9.84 9.52
C VAL A 28 -5.90 9.94 10.09
N VAL A 29 -5.11 10.85 9.53
CA VAL A 29 -3.73 11.12 9.99
C VAL A 29 -3.78 11.95 11.28
N ALA A 30 -3.05 11.49 12.30
CA ALA A 30 -2.95 12.20 13.57
C ALA A 30 -2.05 13.45 13.48
N ASN A 31 -2.09 14.29 14.52
CA ASN A 31 -1.35 15.57 14.58
C ASN A 31 0.18 15.44 14.43
N ASP A 32 0.72 14.25 14.68
CA ASP A 32 2.13 13.87 14.55
C ASP A 32 2.47 13.26 13.16
N ASN A 33 1.58 13.44 12.16
CA ASN A 33 1.68 12.84 10.82
C ASN A 33 1.75 11.29 10.84
N THR A 34 1.19 10.66 11.88
CA THR A 34 1.17 9.19 12.02
C THR A 34 -0.21 8.63 11.76
N ILE A 35 -0.25 7.42 11.21
CA ILE A 35 -1.46 6.61 11.07
C ILE A 35 -1.35 5.40 11.99
N ARG A 36 -2.44 5.08 12.68
CA ARG A 36 -2.59 3.83 13.40
C ARG A 36 -3.37 2.84 12.55
N HIS A 37 -2.76 1.70 12.26
CA HIS A 37 -3.40 0.61 11.55
C HIS A 37 -3.13 -0.71 12.26
N LYS A 38 -4.18 -1.33 12.80
CA LYS A 38 -4.07 -2.52 13.65
C LYS A 38 -3.07 -2.29 14.79
N ARG A 39 -1.99 -3.07 14.85
CA ARG A 39 -0.92 -2.98 15.85
C ARG A 39 0.31 -2.18 15.37
N LYS A 40 0.25 -1.58 14.17
CA LYS A 40 1.36 -0.83 13.56
C LYS A 40 1.08 0.67 13.59
N ARG A 41 2.13 1.46 13.83
CA ARG A 41 2.13 2.93 13.69
C ARG A 41 3.02 3.28 12.52
N MET A 42 2.47 4.04 11.57
CA MET A 42 3.14 4.38 10.32
C MET A 42 3.26 5.89 10.21
N GLN A 43 4.48 6.40 10.10
CA GLN A 43 4.77 7.83 10.00
C GLN A 43 4.91 8.27 8.54
N ILE A 44 4.07 9.22 8.12
CA ILE A 44 4.17 9.85 6.81
C ILE A 44 5.35 10.83 6.83
N GLN A 45 6.32 10.60 5.95
CA GLN A 45 7.47 11.49 5.80
C GLN A 45 7.05 12.84 5.23
N HIS A 46 7.81 13.88 5.57
CA HIS A 46 7.59 15.22 5.04
C HIS A 46 7.85 15.21 3.53
N ASP A 47 6.88 15.72 2.77
CA ASP A 47 6.96 15.81 1.32
C ASP A 47 7.00 17.28 0.88
N LYS A 48 7.67 17.56 -0.24
CA LYS A 48 7.84 18.91 -0.79
C LYS A 48 6.51 19.59 -1.14
N HIS A 49 5.48 18.80 -1.45
CA HIS A 49 4.18 19.31 -1.87
C HIS A 49 3.24 19.61 -0.71
N ARG A 50 3.45 18.99 0.46
CA ARG A 50 2.66 19.26 1.66
C ARG A 50 3.45 18.90 2.90
N PHE A 51 3.76 19.92 3.70
CA PHE A 51 4.54 19.78 4.93
C PHE A 51 3.77 19.05 6.05
N ARG A 52 2.43 19.01 6.00
CA ARG A 52 1.59 18.35 7.01
C ARG A 52 0.36 17.69 6.40
N TYR A 53 0.18 16.40 6.68
CA TYR A 53 -1.02 15.64 6.34
C TYR A 53 -1.98 15.50 7.53
N VAL A 54 -1.79 16.28 8.59
CA VAL A 54 -2.67 16.30 9.77
C VAL A 54 -4.13 16.43 9.36
N GLU A 55 -4.98 15.57 9.93
CA GLU A 55 -6.42 15.44 9.67
C GLU A 55 -6.80 15.03 8.25
N ALA A 56 -5.83 14.73 7.38
CA ALA A 56 -6.14 14.21 6.05
C ALA A 56 -6.67 12.77 6.14
N THR A 57 -7.72 12.49 5.37
CA THR A 57 -8.19 11.12 5.15
C THR A 57 -7.31 10.45 4.10
N VAL A 58 -6.72 9.32 4.47
CA VAL A 58 -5.80 8.54 3.65
C VAL A 58 -6.25 7.09 3.58
N ARG A 59 -5.87 6.40 2.51
CA ARG A 59 -6.14 4.97 2.31
C ARG A 59 -4.91 4.16 2.62
N VAL A 60 -5.05 3.22 3.53
CA VAL A 60 -4.04 2.20 3.82
C VAL A 60 -4.38 0.98 2.99
N HIS A 61 -3.46 0.58 2.12
CA HIS A 61 -3.51 -0.67 1.37
C HIS A 61 -2.67 -1.70 2.13
N GLU A 62 -3.30 -2.80 2.52
CA GLU A 62 -2.64 -3.95 3.11
C GLU A 62 -2.60 -5.08 2.09
N TYR A 63 -1.39 -5.43 1.69
CA TYR A 63 -1.15 -6.44 0.67
C TYR A 63 -1.05 -7.84 1.29
N PRO A 64 -1.25 -8.92 0.51
CA PRO A 64 -1.16 -10.30 1.01
C PRO A 64 0.21 -10.69 1.57
N ASP A 65 1.28 -10.01 1.14
CA ASP A 65 2.66 -10.18 1.65
C ASP A 65 2.91 -9.42 2.97
N GLN A 66 1.86 -8.86 3.57
CA GLN A 66 1.88 -8.04 4.79
C GLN A 66 2.59 -6.68 4.64
N SER A 67 2.97 -6.31 3.41
CA SER A 67 3.39 -4.94 3.12
C SER A 67 2.21 -3.99 3.21
N LEU A 68 2.51 -2.72 3.47
CA LEU A 68 1.52 -1.67 3.68
C LEU A 68 1.87 -0.47 2.80
N ALA A 69 0.92 0.05 2.04
CA ALA A 69 1.06 1.33 1.37
C ALA A 69 0.07 2.34 1.93
N ILE A 70 0.49 3.60 2.00
CA ILE A 70 -0.38 4.73 2.33
C ILE A 70 -0.59 5.54 1.06
N PHE A 71 -1.86 5.80 0.74
CA PHE A 71 -2.29 6.58 -0.39
C PHE A 71 -3.12 7.79 0.04
N HIS A 72 -2.94 8.90 -0.66
CA HIS A 72 -3.80 10.07 -0.60
C HIS A 72 -4.23 10.40 -2.03
N GLY A 73 -5.46 10.03 -2.37
CA GLY A 73 -5.92 10.03 -3.76
C GLY A 73 -5.04 9.13 -4.65
N PRO A 74 -4.60 9.58 -5.84
CA PRO A 74 -3.75 8.78 -6.74
C PRO A 74 -2.31 8.64 -6.25
N ARG A 75 -1.92 9.34 -5.18
CA ARG A 75 -0.53 9.45 -4.75
C ARG A 75 -0.20 8.49 -3.62
N ARG A 76 0.86 7.70 -3.79
CA ARG A 76 1.44 6.92 -2.69
C ARG A 76 2.36 7.81 -1.85
N LEU A 77 2.02 7.95 -0.56
CA LEU A 77 2.79 8.74 0.41
C LEU A 77 3.91 7.92 1.06
N ALA A 78 3.67 6.64 1.31
CA ALA A 78 4.64 5.76 1.94
C ALA A 78 4.39 4.30 1.55
N HIS A 79 5.43 3.49 1.63
CA HIS A 79 5.37 2.04 1.48
C HIS A 79 6.18 1.41 2.60
N TYR A 80 5.65 0.40 3.26
CA TYR A 80 6.30 -0.33 4.33
C TYR A 80 6.30 -1.81 3.96
N ASP A 81 7.37 -2.51 4.33
CA ASP A 81 7.37 -3.96 4.23
C ASP A 81 6.63 -4.64 5.41
N ALA A 82 6.61 -5.97 5.40
CA ALA A 82 6.01 -6.79 6.44
C ALA A 82 6.57 -6.49 7.84
N THR A 83 7.85 -6.11 7.94
CA THR A 83 8.53 -5.76 9.19
C THR A 83 8.19 -4.35 9.69
N GLY A 84 7.61 -3.51 8.82
CA GLY A 84 7.29 -2.12 9.10
C GLY A 84 8.43 -1.16 8.76
N ALA A 85 9.46 -1.60 8.03
CA ALA A 85 10.50 -0.71 7.53
C ALA A 85 9.99 0.06 6.32
N LEU A 86 10.26 1.37 6.30
CA LEU A 86 9.88 2.24 5.20
C LEU A 86 10.70 1.88 3.95
N GLN A 87 10.00 1.42 2.92
CA GLN A 87 10.54 1.10 1.61
C GLN A 87 10.52 2.39 0.76
N ASP A 88 11.59 3.17 0.89
CA ASP A 88 11.75 4.42 0.14
C ASP A 88 11.88 4.10 -1.37
N LYS A 89 10.91 4.54 -2.17
CA LYS A 89 11.05 4.52 -3.63
C LYS A 89 11.42 5.92 -4.09
N LYS A 90 12.73 6.13 -4.33
CA LYS A 90 13.21 7.13 -5.30
C LYS A 90 12.31 7.06 -6.52
N THR A 91 11.50 8.09 -6.72
CA THR A 91 10.72 8.27 -7.94
C THR A 91 11.71 8.48 -9.08
N LYS A 92 12.08 7.42 -9.80
CA LYS A 92 12.49 7.54 -11.21
C LYS A 92 11.23 7.39 -12.04
N SER A 93 10.59 8.51 -12.38
CA SER A 93 9.78 8.58 -13.59
C SER A 93 10.73 8.85 -14.76
N ALA A 94 10.64 7.96 -15.76
CA ALA A 94 11.22 8.13 -17.08
C ALA A 94 10.58 9.29 -17.84
#